data_AF-A0A662MDM4-F1
#
_entry.id   AF-A0A662MDM4-F1
#
_cell.length_a   1.000
_cell.length_b   1.000
_cell.length_c   1.000
_cell.angle_alpha   90.00
_cell.angle_beta   90.00
_cell.angle_gamma   90.00
#
_symmetry.space_group_name_H-M   'P 1'
#
loop_
_entity.id
_entity.type
_entity.pdbx_description
1 polymer ?
#
loop_
_entity_poly.entity_id
_entity_poly.type
_entity_poly.pdbx_seq_one_letter_code
_entity_poly.pdbx_strand_id
1 'polypeptide(L)' 'MGYRIPAREVKQGLDNLKVIGGLVKALIVDHHMSRDLKYTDYISAIPNALSAASFMGIKEKFLEARRKELWSSRK' A
#
# COMPACT_ATOMS: atom_id res chain seq x y z
N MET A 1 -8.30 9.54 -6.35
CA MET A 1 -9.44 8.66 -6.01
C MET A 1 -10.59 9.52 -5.52
N GLY A 2 -11.82 9.25 -5.96
CA GLY A 2 -13.00 10.11 -5.77
C GLY A 2 -13.90 9.77 -4.57
N TYR A 3 -13.40 9.01 -3.59
CA TYR A 3 -14.14 8.80 -2.34
C TYR A 3 -13.70 9.84 -1.32
N ARG A 4 -14.63 10.70 -0.87
CA ARG A 4 -14.44 11.57 0.31
C ARG A 4 -14.60 10.71 1.56
N ILE A 5 -13.63 9.84 1.83
CA ILE A 5 -13.58 9.13 3.11
C ILE A 5 -13.15 10.13 4.17
N PRO A 6 -13.90 10.30 5.27
CA PRO A 6 -13.48 11.15 6.38
C PRO A 6 -12.11 10.72 6.92
N ALA A 7 -11.23 11.67 7.22
CA ALA A 7 -9.88 11.38 7.73
C ALA A 7 -9.88 10.48 8.98
N ARG A 8 -10.92 10.60 9.82
CA ARG A 8 -11.13 9.75 11.01
C ARG A 8 -11.27 8.26 10.65
N GLU A 9 -11.93 7.95 9.55
CA GLU A 9 -12.19 6.57 9.11
C GLU A 9 -10.93 5.97 8.50
N VAL A 10 -10.15 6.77 7.78
CA VAL A 10 -8.81 6.37 7.30
C VAL A 10 -7.91 6.05 8.48
N LYS A 11 -7.88 6.93 9.50
CA LYS A 11 -7.10 6.69 10.72
C LYS A 11 -7.55 5.40 11.44
N GLN A 12 -8.85 5.22 11.62
CA GLN A 12 -9.40 4.01 12.24
C GLN A 12 -9.00 2.75 11.47
N GLY A 13 -9.04 2.78 10.13
CA GLY A 13 -8.60 1.66 9.29
C GLY A 13 -7.12 1.33 9.51
N LEU A 14 -6.25 2.34 9.58
CA LEU A 14 -4.82 2.15 9.86
C LEU A 14 -4.58 1.56 11.26
N ASP A 15 -5.28 2.05 12.27
CA ASP A 15 -5.14 1.53 13.64
C ASP A 15 -5.65 0.08 13.75
N ASN A 16 -6.73 -0.27 13.05
CA ASN A 16 -7.19 -1.67 12.95
C ASN A 16 -6.15 -2.56 12.27
N LEU A 17 -5.51 -2.09 11.19
CA LEU A 17 -4.46 -2.84 10.50
C LEU A 17 -3.25 -3.09 11.41
N LYS A 18 -2.87 -2.14 12.27
CA LYS A 18 -1.79 -2.36 13.25
C LYS A 18 -2.11 -3.47 14.23
N VAL A 19 -3.35 -3.52 14.73
CA VAL A 19 -3.81 -4.59 15.63
C VAL A 19 -3.73 -5.93 14.90
N ILE A 20 -4.28 -6.02 13.69
CA ILE A 20 -4.27 -7.26 12.89
C ILE A 20 -2.83 -7.70 12.59
N GLY A 21 -1.96 -6.77 12.19
CA GLY A 21 -0.55 -7.05 11.89
C GLY A 21 0.22 -7.65 13.07
N GLY A 22 -0.13 -7.26 14.31
CA GLY A 22 0.43 -7.85 15.53
C GLY A 22 -0.07 -9.27 15.83
N LEU A 23 -1.16 -9.71 15.20
CA LEU A 23 -1.78 -11.03 15.45
C LEU A 23 -1.42 -12.08 14.41
N VAL A 24 -0.79 -11.69 13.29
CA VAL A 24 -0.49 -12.59 12.18
C VAL A 24 1.00 -12.57 11.85
N LYS A 25 1.50 -13.70 11.33
CA LYS A 25 2.91 -13.83 10.91
C LYS A 25 3.26 -12.94 9.71
N ALA A 26 2.31 -12.75 8.80
CA ALA A 26 2.45 -11.91 7.62
C ALA A 26 1.08 -11.32 7.26
N LEU A 27 1.02 -9.99 7.13
CA LEU A 27 -0.16 -9.26 6.70
C LEU A 27 0.10 -8.72 5.29
N ILE A 28 -0.61 -9.26 4.30
CA ILE A 28 -0.46 -8.82 2.91
C ILE A 28 -1.47 -7.71 2.64
N VAL A 29 -0.98 -6.50 2.33
CA VAL A 29 -1.82 -5.32 2.10
C VAL A 29 -1.64 -4.85 0.66
N ASP A 30 -2.46 -5.36 -0.27
CA ASP A 30 -2.33 -5.01 -1.69
C ASP A 30 -3.70 -4.85 -2.35
N HIS A 31 -4.06 -3.64 -2.80
CA HIS A 31 -5.19 -3.43 -3.73
C HIS A 31 -5.31 -2.00 -4.28
N HIS A 32 -5.10 -0.96 -3.46
CA HIS A 32 -5.38 0.43 -3.86
C HIS A 32 -4.32 1.44 -3.44
N MET A 33 -3.45 1.09 -2.50
CA MET A 33 -2.39 1.99 -2.06
C MET A 33 -1.18 1.99 -3.00
N SER A 34 -0.93 0.94 -3.78
CA SER A 34 0.20 0.85 -4.74
C SER A 34 0.11 1.83 -5.93
N ARG A 35 -0.95 2.66 -5.97
CA ARG A 35 -1.10 3.85 -6.82
C ARG A 35 -0.49 5.12 -6.22
N ASP A 36 -0.14 5.08 -4.94
CA ASP A 36 0.55 6.15 -4.22
C ASP A 36 1.99 5.72 -3.96
N LEU A 37 2.95 6.59 -4.32
CA LEU A 37 4.37 6.35 -4.06
C LEU A 37 4.69 6.35 -2.56
N LYS A 38 3.83 6.95 -1.72
CA LYS A 38 3.94 6.93 -0.26
C LYS A 38 3.40 5.64 0.38
N TYR A 39 2.93 4.68 -0.42
CA TYR A 39 2.44 3.38 0.07
C TYR A 39 3.39 2.73 1.08
N THR A 40 4.68 2.67 0.73
CA THR A 40 5.74 2.11 1.57
C THR A 40 5.79 2.76 2.95
N ASP A 41 5.58 4.07 3.03
CA ASP A 41 5.59 4.79 4.30
C ASP A 41 4.40 4.38 5.17
N TYR A 42 3.21 4.23 4.58
CA TYR A 42 2.00 3.83 5.31
C TYR A 42 2.08 2.40 5.85
N ILE A 43 2.59 1.46 5.05
CA ILE A 43 2.71 0.06 5.49
C ILE A 43 3.87 -0.16 6.46
N SER A 44 4.92 0.67 6.40
CA SER A 44 6.05 0.57 7.33
C SER A 44 5.65 0.77 8.80
N ALA A 45 4.56 1.49 9.03
CA ALA A 45 3.99 1.72 10.35
C ALA A 45 3.11 0.57 10.87
N ILE A 46 2.89 -0.48 10.07
CA ILE A 46 2.03 -1.63 10.38
C ILE A 46 2.93 -2.86 10.61
N PRO A 47 2.86 -3.53 11.77
CA PRO A 47 3.67 -4.72 12.05
C PRO A 47 3.39 -5.85 11.05
N ASN A 48 4.44 -6.55 10.63
CA ASN A 48 4.37 -7.70 9.71
C ASN A 48 3.67 -7.41 8.36
N ALA A 49 3.49 -6.13 8.01
CA ALA A 49 2.86 -5.74 6.76
C ALA A 49 3.83 -5.87 5.58
N LEU A 50 3.36 -6.49 4.51
CA LEU A 50 4.08 -6.71 3.28
C LEU A 50 3.15 -6.38 2.11
N SER A 51 3.72 -5.92 0.99
CA SER A 51 3.00 -5.99 -0.27
C SER A 51 2.98 -7.42 -0.80
N ALA A 52 2.10 -7.70 -1.76
CA ALA A 52 2.08 -9.03 -2.37
C ALA A 52 3.40 -9.32 -3.08
N ALA A 53 3.99 -8.33 -3.74
CA ALA A 53 5.30 -8.47 -4.39
C ALA A 53 6.41 -8.78 -3.38
N SER A 54 6.50 -8.04 -2.27
CA SER A 54 7.49 -8.29 -1.22
C SER A 54 7.31 -9.65 -0.57
N PHE A 55 6.06 -10.06 -0.31
CA PHE A 55 5.76 -11.40 0.20
C PHE A 55 6.22 -12.51 -0.76
N MET A 56 6.12 -12.27 -2.07
CA MET A 56 6.59 -13.19 -3.11
C MET A 56 8.10 -13.10 -3.39
N GLY A 57 8.85 -12.22 -2.69
CA GLY A 57 10.27 -11.99 -2.95
C GLY A 57 10.57 -11.21 -4.24
N ILE A 58 9.58 -10.51 -4.79
CA ILE A 58 9.66 -9.74 -6.02
C ILE A 58 9.75 -8.24 -5.69
N LYS A 59 10.57 -7.51 -6.43
CA LYS A 59 10.68 -6.06 -6.27
C LYS A 59 9.42 -5.34 -6.78
N GLU A 60 8.90 -4.43 -5.96
CA GLU A 60 7.78 -3.56 -6.33
C GLU A 60 8.15 -2.62 -7.48
N LYS A 61 7.30 -2.59 -8.51
CA LYS A 61 7.50 -1.73 -9.69
C LYS A 61 6.62 -0.49 -9.71
N PHE A 62 5.60 -0.41 -8.82
CA PHE A 62 4.65 0.70 -8.73
C PHE A 62 4.12 1.19 -10.08
N LEU A 63 3.78 0.25 -10.99
CA LEU A 63 3.44 0.53 -12.38
C LEU A 63 2.28 1.52 -12.52
N GLU A 64 1.27 1.37 -11.66
CA GLU A 64 0.11 2.26 -11.63
C GLU A 64 0.46 3.67 -11.15
N ALA A 65 1.32 3.81 -10.14
CA ALA A 65 1.79 5.11 -9.65
C ALA A 65 2.65 5.83 -10.70
N ARG A 66 3.49 5.07 -11.41
CA ARG A 66 4.38 5.54 -12.48
C ARG A 66 3.72 5.59 -13.86
N ARG A 67 2.39 5.40 -13.94
CA ARG A 67 1.67 5.30 -15.20
C ARG A 67 1.99 6.45 -16.15
N LYS A 68 1.96 7.71 -15.67
CA LYS A 68 2.25 8.89 -16.50
C LYS A 68 3.65 8.83 -17.12
N GLU A 69 4.67 8.53 -16.32
CA GLU A 69 6.07 8.43 -16.75
C GLU A 69 6.26 7.31 -17.79
N LEU A 70 5.69 6.13 -17.52
CA LEU A 70 5.78 4.95 -18.39
C LEU A 70 5.08 5.15 -19.75
N TRP A 71 4.01 5.95 -19.79
CA TRP A 71 3.32 6.30 -21.04
C TRP A 71 4.07 7.39 -21.81
N SER A 72 4.71 8.35 -21.12
CA SER A 72 5.54 9.38 -21.75
C SER A 72 6.82 8.84 -22.37
N SER A 73 7.39 7.76 -21.81
CA SER A 73 8.62 7.14 -22.33
C SER A 73 8.42 6.22 -23.54
N ARG A 74 7.20 6.13 -24.10
CA ARG A 74 6.86 5.34 -25.29
C ARG A 74 6.79 6.17 -26.58
N LYS A 75 7.12 7.45 -26.53
CA LYS A 75 7.32 8.33 -27.70
C LYS A 75 8.81 8.48 -27.96
#